data_AF-A0A081ID83-F1
#
_entry.id   AF-A0A081ID83-F1
#
_cell.length_a   1.000
_cell.length_b   1.000
_cell.length_c   1.000
_cell.angle_alpha   90.00
_cell.angle_beta   90.00
_cell.angle_gamma   90.00
#
_symmetry.space_group_name_H-M   'P 1'
#
loop_
_entity.id
_entity.type
_entity.pdbx_description
1 polymer ?
#
loop_
_entity_poly.entity_id
_entity_poly.type
_entity_poly.pdbx_seq_one_letter_code
_entity_poly.pdbx_strand_id
1 'polypeptide(L)'
;MSIFINDSSEEIYEKNKHLLCTNPKETKEAEELMNEAVKHLESHIARIEGYIPISYPNNPDVDLRKKKLENHTDIERIDYMVYDSDKYNDTINEIWNPNHPSPFNNGDVKIARVYNPNLVIIQQRYKKKCGSPQKYFYALATKVQISENTTIIAYVSADINDHNPSQKKYENTIVKKANSFKTDINSEKDIRKGKLKKTFVNLAGYYLQKYNNIIDCTFISSVSDIQILIT
;
A
#
# COMPACT_ATOMS: atom_id res chain seq x y z
N MET A 1 -8.99 -14.37 -24.25
CA MET A 1 -8.04 -15.10 -23.40
C MET A 1 -7.00 -14.08 -22.96
N SER A 2 -7.20 -13.47 -21.80
CA SER A 2 -6.26 -12.48 -21.26
C SER A 2 -5.10 -13.25 -20.66
N ILE A 3 -3.92 -13.14 -21.27
CA ILE A 3 -2.69 -13.66 -20.67
C ILE A 3 -2.41 -12.73 -19.49
N PHE A 4 -2.65 -13.21 -18.26
CA PHE A 4 -2.16 -12.54 -17.07
C PHE A 4 -0.64 -12.70 -17.06
N ILE A 5 0.06 -11.71 -17.61
CA ILE A 5 1.52 -11.63 -17.47
C ILE A 5 1.77 -11.19 -16.03
N ASN A 6 2.21 -12.13 -15.20
CA ASN A 6 2.62 -11.84 -13.85
C ASN A 6 4.04 -11.24 -13.92
N ASP A 7 4.11 -9.93 -14.17
CA ASP A 7 5.39 -9.24 -14.30
C ASP A 7 6.17 -9.28 -12.99
N SER A 8 7.44 -9.70 -13.05
CA SER A 8 8.40 -9.61 -11.94
C SER A 8 8.68 -8.15 -11.54
N SER A 9 9.28 -7.94 -10.36
CA SER A 9 9.76 -6.62 -9.93
C SER A 9 10.67 -5.97 -10.97
N GLU A 10 11.56 -6.76 -11.55
CA GLU A 10 12.53 -6.36 -12.54
C GLU A 10 11.84 -5.94 -13.85
N GLU A 11 10.84 -6.68 -14.32
CA GLU A 11 10.10 -6.30 -15.52
C GLU A 11 9.29 -5.01 -15.32
N ILE A 12 8.64 -4.85 -14.16
CA ILE A 12 7.96 -3.60 -13.79
C ILE A 12 8.96 -2.44 -13.76
N TYR A 13 10.13 -2.65 -13.16
CA TYR A 13 11.21 -1.67 -13.12
C TYR A 13 11.68 -1.24 -14.51
N GLU A 14 12.00 -2.21 -15.38
CA GLU A 14 12.47 -1.96 -16.75
C GLU A 14 11.44 -1.16 -17.56
N LYS A 15 10.15 -1.52 -17.48
CA LYS A 15 9.06 -0.79 -18.15
C LYS A 15 8.91 0.65 -17.65
N ASN A 16 9.27 0.91 -16.38
CA ASN A 16 9.10 2.21 -15.72
C ASN A 16 10.42 2.97 -15.50
N LYS A 17 11.52 2.58 -16.15
CA LYS A 17 12.83 3.25 -16.05
C LYS A 17 12.80 4.75 -16.36
N HIS A 18 11.88 5.19 -17.22
CA HIS A 18 11.68 6.61 -17.52
C HIS A 18 11.18 7.44 -16.32
N LEU A 19 10.74 6.79 -15.23
CA LEU A 19 10.32 7.39 -13.97
C LEU A 19 11.37 7.23 -12.86
N LEU A 20 12.58 6.76 -13.17
CA LEU A 20 13.65 6.54 -12.21
C LEU A 20 14.08 7.86 -11.55
N CYS A 21 14.08 7.87 -10.22
CA CYS A 21 14.59 8.98 -9.44
C CYS A 21 16.10 9.10 -9.61
N THR A 22 16.57 10.27 -10.05
CA THR A 22 18.00 10.56 -10.22
C THR A 22 18.62 11.22 -8.98
N ASN A 23 17.82 11.48 -7.94
CA ASN A 23 18.27 12.08 -6.69
C ASN A 23 18.63 10.98 -5.67
N PRO A 24 19.94 10.76 -5.40
CA PRO A 24 20.36 9.71 -4.47
C PRO A 24 19.94 10.01 -3.02
N LYS A 25 19.84 11.29 -2.64
CA LYS A 25 19.40 11.68 -1.29
C LYS A 25 17.94 11.29 -1.06
N GLU A 26 17.06 11.61 -2.02
CA GLU A 26 15.65 11.23 -1.96
C GLU A 26 15.50 9.71 -1.92
N THR A 27 16.28 8.99 -2.73
CA THR A 27 16.28 7.51 -2.74
C THR A 27 16.61 6.93 -1.37
N LYS A 28 17.68 7.43 -0.73
CA LYS A 28 18.06 7.02 0.61
C LYS A 28 16.97 7.33 1.65
N GLU A 29 16.37 8.52 1.58
CA GLU A 29 15.28 8.91 2.49
C GLU A 29 14.02 8.04 2.29
N ALA A 30 13.73 7.63 1.05
CA ALA A 30 12.63 6.71 0.73
C ALA A 30 12.88 5.31 1.31
N GLU A 31 14.10 4.79 1.18
CA GLU A 31 14.51 3.51 1.78
C GLU A 31 14.41 3.55 3.31
N GLU A 32 14.90 4.63 3.92
CA GLU A 32 14.85 4.83 5.36
C GLU A 32 13.41 4.92 5.89
N LEU A 33 12.51 5.61 5.17
CA LEU A 33 11.08 5.67 5.49
C LEU A 33 10.46 4.28 5.41
N MET A 34 10.70 3.55 4.32
CA MET A 34 10.08 2.24 4.12
C MET A 34 10.63 1.17 5.08
N ASN A 35 11.87 1.29 5.54
CA ASN A 35 12.40 0.47 6.63
C ASN A 35 11.65 0.70 7.96
N GLU A 36 11.23 1.94 8.26
CA GLU A 36 10.38 2.22 9.42
C GLU A 36 8.97 1.64 9.22
N ALA A 37 8.40 1.79 8.02
CA ALA A 37 7.09 1.26 7.68
C ALA A 37 7.01 -0.26 7.85
N VAL A 38 8.01 -1.00 7.35
CA VAL A 38 8.09 -2.47 7.48
C VAL A 38 8.13 -2.88 8.95
N LYS A 39 8.94 -2.22 9.78
CA LYS A 39 9.01 -2.51 11.23
C LYS A 39 7.67 -2.28 11.94
N HIS A 40 6.94 -1.23 11.56
CA HIS A 40 5.61 -1.00 12.11
C HIS A 40 4.62 -2.09 11.69
N LEU A 41 4.65 -2.54 10.44
CA LEU A 41 3.82 -3.66 9.99
C LEU A 41 4.14 -4.92 10.79
N GLU A 42 5.41 -5.32 10.88
CA GLU A 42 5.84 -6.49 11.66
C GLU A 42 5.31 -6.45 13.10
N SER A 43 5.43 -5.28 13.75
CA SER A 43 4.91 -5.06 15.11
C SER A 43 3.39 -5.23 15.20
N HIS A 44 2.63 -4.70 14.23
CA HIS A 44 1.17 -4.85 14.19
C HIS A 44 0.71 -6.27 13.84
N ILE A 45 1.49 -7.00 13.04
CA ILE A 45 1.20 -8.38 12.66
C ILE A 45 1.45 -9.32 13.82
N ALA A 46 2.55 -9.13 14.56
CA ALA A 46 2.91 -9.96 15.71
C ALA A 46 1.96 -9.79 16.92
N ARG A 47 1.17 -8.71 16.97
CA ARG A 47 0.32 -8.35 18.13
C ARG A 47 -1.16 -8.35 17.78
N ILE A 48 -1.83 -9.46 18.03
CA ILE A 48 -3.30 -9.58 17.89
C ILE A 48 -4.07 -8.90 19.04
N GLU A 49 -3.42 -8.64 20.17
CA GLU A 49 -4.08 -8.06 21.34
C GLU A 49 -4.69 -6.67 21.05
N GLY A 50 -5.94 -6.49 21.46
CA GLY A 50 -6.72 -5.26 21.27
C GLY A 50 -7.42 -5.15 19.90
N TYR A 51 -7.25 -6.13 19.01
CA TYR A 51 -8.10 -6.25 17.82
C TYR A 51 -9.43 -6.90 18.20
N ILE A 52 -10.53 -6.27 17.77
CA ILE A 52 -11.89 -6.79 17.94
C ILE A 52 -12.42 -7.27 16.57
N PRO A 53 -13.13 -8.41 16.52
CA PRO A 53 -13.77 -8.88 15.30
C PRO A 53 -14.79 -7.87 14.76
N ILE A 54 -14.87 -7.72 13.45
CA ILE A 54 -15.95 -7.01 12.77
C ILE A 54 -17.00 -8.05 12.39
N SER A 55 -18.24 -7.91 12.86
CA SER A 55 -19.28 -8.91 12.59
C SER A 55 -19.65 -8.93 11.10
N TYR A 56 -19.78 -10.14 10.55
CA TYR A 56 -20.20 -10.51 9.19
C TYR A 56 -19.14 -10.41 8.07
N PRO A 57 -18.10 -11.25 8.07
CA PRO A 57 -17.58 -11.73 6.80
C PRO A 57 -18.60 -12.72 6.20
N ASN A 58 -19.05 -12.48 4.96
CA ASN A 58 -19.84 -13.45 4.20
C ASN A 58 -19.00 -14.69 3.79
N ASN A 59 -17.69 -14.66 4.08
CA ASN A 59 -16.74 -15.71 3.74
C ASN A 59 -16.08 -16.25 5.03
N PRO A 60 -16.27 -17.54 5.37
CA PRO A 60 -15.66 -18.14 6.56
C PRO A 60 -14.12 -18.18 6.51
N ASP A 61 -13.51 -18.03 5.33
CA ASP A 61 -12.06 -18.09 5.13
C ASP A 61 -11.35 -16.73 5.33
N VAL A 62 -12.11 -15.69 5.72
CA VAL A 62 -11.58 -14.34 5.92
C VAL A 62 -11.93 -13.84 7.33
N ASP A 63 -10.91 -13.50 8.10
CA ASP A 63 -11.05 -12.96 9.45
C ASP A 63 -10.76 -11.47 9.45
N LEU A 64 -11.80 -10.66 9.65
CA LEU A 64 -11.74 -9.22 9.65
C LEU A 64 -11.78 -8.68 11.08
N ARG A 65 -10.77 -7.92 11.45
CA ARG A 65 -10.65 -7.29 12.77
C ARG A 65 -10.28 -5.82 12.67
N LYS A 66 -10.61 -5.06 13.71
CA LYS A 66 -10.21 -3.66 13.85
C LYS A 66 -9.65 -3.37 15.23
N LYS A 67 -8.77 -2.40 15.31
CA LYS A 67 -8.25 -1.84 16.55
C LYS A 67 -8.22 -0.33 16.42
N LYS A 68 -8.41 0.36 17.54
CA LYS A 68 -8.22 1.80 17.64
C LYS A 68 -6.96 2.06 18.45
N LEU A 69 -6.03 2.81 17.89
CA LEU A 69 -4.81 3.22 18.56
C LEU A 69 -5.09 4.37 19.54
N GLU A 70 -4.19 4.61 20.50
CA GLU A 70 -4.33 5.67 21.52
C GLU A 70 -4.51 7.06 20.91
N ASN A 71 -3.89 7.30 19.76
CA ASN A 71 -4.00 8.54 18.99
C ASN A 71 -5.30 8.62 18.14
N HIS A 72 -6.31 7.80 18.44
CA HIS A 72 -7.59 7.68 17.74
C HIS A 72 -7.49 7.25 16.27
N THR A 73 -6.34 6.73 15.84
CA THR A 73 -6.18 6.16 14.49
C THR A 73 -6.76 4.76 14.46
N ASP A 74 -7.65 4.50 13.50
CA ASP A 74 -8.19 3.16 13.27
C ASP A 74 -7.21 2.33 12.42
N ILE A 75 -7.08 1.05 12.77
CA ILE A 75 -6.31 0.05 12.03
C ILE A 75 -7.17 -1.19 11.84
N GLU A 76 -7.20 -1.67 10.61
CA GLU A 76 -7.93 -2.85 10.18
C GLU A 76 -6.92 -3.97 9.87
N ARG A 77 -7.33 -5.19 10.16
CA ARG A 77 -6.56 -6.41 9.92
C ARG A 77 -7.46 -7.41 9.22
N ILE A 78 -6.94 -7.99 8.16
CA ILE A 78 -7.57 -9.08 7.42
C ILE A 78 -6.60 -10.26 7.45
N ASP A 79 -7.05 -11.40 7.95
CA ASP A 79 -6.32 -12.66 7.83
C ASP A 79 -7.07 -13.57 6.87
N TYR A 80 -6.36 -14.17 5.92
CA TYR A 80 -6.91 -15.15 4.97
C TYR A 80 -5.82 -16.11 4.51
N MET A 81 -6.23 -17.24 3.94
CA MET A 81 -5.31 -18.28 3.46
C MET A 81 -5.46 -18.49 1.96
N VAL A 82 -4.35 -18.73 1.28
CA VAL A 82 -4.34 -19.26 -0.08
C VAL A 82 -3.92 -20.73 0.00
N TYR A 83 -4.81 -21.61 -0.43
CA TYR A 83 -4.50 -23.03 -0.60
C TYR A 83 -3.66 -23.21 -1.85
N ASP A 84 -2.54 -23.93 -1.73
CA ASP A 84 -1.48 -24.12 -2.72
C ASP A 84 -0.29 -23.18 -2.52
N SER A 85 0.75 -23.71 -1.88
CA SER A 85 1.99 -22.97 -1.61
C SER A 85 2.93 -22.86 -2.81
N ASP A 86 2.65 -23.54 -3.93
CA ASP A 86 3.40 -23.37 -5.17
C ASP A 86 3.06 -22.01 -5.82
N LYS A 87 1.89 -21.44 -5.47
CA LYS A 87 1.47 -20.10 -5.88
C LYS A 87 2.08 -18.96 -5.06
N TYR A 88 3.10 -19.24 -4.24
CA TYR A 88 3.67 -18.22 -3.34
C TYR A 88 4.24 -17.01 -4.10
N ASN A 89 5.10 -17.27 -5.08
CA ASN A 89 5.67 -16.22 -5.91
C ASN A 89 4.61 -15.53 -6.78
N ASP A 90 3.61 -16.30 -7.25
CA ASP A 90 2.52 -15.75 -8.04
C ASP A 90 1.69 -14.77 -7.22
N THR A 91 1.34 -15.14 -5.98
CA THR A 91 0.59 -14.31 -5.04
C THR A 91 1.37 -13.03 -4.72
N ILE A 92 2.68 -13.13 -4.50
CA ILE A 92 3.55 -11.96 -4.28
C ILE A 92 3.53 -11.02 -5.48
N ASN A 93 3.70 -11.56 -6.69
CA ASN A 93 3.75 -10.77 -7.91
C ASN A 93 2.38 -10.13 -8.22
N GLU A 94 1.28 -10.84 -7.99
CA GLU A 94 -0.08 -10.29 -8.09
C GLU A 94 -0.27 -9.12 -7.13
N ILE A 95 0.14 -9.24 -5.87
CA ILE A 95 0.00 -8.13 -4.90
C ILE A 95 0.91 -6.95 -5.26
N TRP A 96 2.15 -7.23 -5.70
CA TRP A 96 3.13 -6.20 -6.05
C TRP A 96 2.77 -5.44 -7.33
N ASN A 97 2.13 -6.12 -8.29
CA ASN A 97 1.80 -5.53 -9.59
C ASN A 97 0.69 -4.48 -9.43
N PRO A 98 0.95 -3.20 -9.75
CA PRO A 98 -0.05 -2.15 -9.64
C PRO A 98 -1.26 -2.36 -10.55
N ASN A 99 -1.12 -3.11 -11.65
CA ASN A 99 -2.22 -3.40 -12.57
C ASN A 99 -3.14 -4.51 -12.05
N HIS A 100 -2.74 -5.21 -10.99
CA HIS A 100 -3.53 -6.28 -10.42
C HIS A 100 -4.47 -5.76 -9.32
N PRO A 101 -5.77 -6.08 -9.37
CA PRO A 101 -6.71 -5.73 -8.31
C PRO A 101 -6.30 -6.34 -6.96
N SER A 102 -6.41 -5.57 -5.89
CA SER A 102 -6.22 -6.06 -4.51
C SER A 102 -7.11 -5.28 -3.53
N PRO A 103 -7.33 -5.77 -2.29
CA PRO A 103 -8.00 -4.98 -1.24
C PRO A 103 -7.45 -3.56 -1.10
N PHE A 104 -6.13 -3.39 -1.28
CA PHE A 104 -5.49 -2.09 -1.34
C PHE A 104 -5.74 -1.40 -2.71
N ASN A 105 -5.54 -2.09 -3.83
CA ASN A 105 -5.68 -1.59 -5.21
C ASN A 105 -7.10 -1.78 -5.78
N ASN A 106 -8.10 -1.04 -5.27
CA ASN A 106 -9.50 -1.13 -5.72
C ASN A 106 -9.93 -0.02 -6.71
N GLY A 107 -8.98 0.50 -7.50
CA GLY A 107 -9.19 1.59 -8.45
C GLY A 107 -8.13 1.62 -9.54
N ASP A 108 -7.91 2.79 -10.13
CA ASP A 108 -6.86 2.96 -11.14
C ASP A 108 -5.54 3.24 -10.41
N VAL A 109 -4.54 2.38 -10.64
CA VAL A 109 -3.21 2.51 -10.04
C VAL A 109 -2.18 2.69 -11.15
N LYS A 110 -1.19 3.55 -10.90
CA LYS A 110 -0.02 3.71 -11.77
C LYS A 110 1.23 4.00 -10.95
N ILE A 111 2.39 3.72 -11.53
CA ILE A 111 3.68 4.14 -10.96
C ILE A 111 3.90 5.62 -11.30
N ALA A 112 4.25 6.40 -10.29
CA ALA A 112 4.56 7.82 -10.39
C ALA A 112 6.06 8.11 -10.25
N ARG A 113 6.81 7.24 -9.59
CA ARG A 113 8.27 7.32 -9.43
C ARG A 113 8.85 5.94 -9.14
N VAL A 114 10.05 5.67 -9.64
CA VAL A 114 10.81 4.44 -9.37
C VAL A 114 12.10 4.79 -8.62
N TYR A 115 12.44 4.03 -7.59
CA TYR A 115 13.73 4.13 -6.90
C TYR A 115 14.62 2.93 -7.21
N ASN A 116 14.05 1.72 -7.12
CA ASN A 116 14.68 0.45 -7.46
C ASN A 116 13.57 -0.58 -7.78
N PRO A 117 13.90 -1.84 -8.16
CA PRO A 117 12.89 -2.84 -8.51
C PRO A 117 11.85 -3.16 -7.42
N ASN A 118 12.20 -2.89 -6.16
CA ASN A 118 11.38 -3.20 -5.00
C ASN A 118 10.91 -1.95 -4.26
N LEU A 119 11.09 -0.74 -4.80
CA LEU A 119 10.70 0.51 -4.16
C LEU A 119 10.23 1.53 -5.21
N VAL A 120 8.95 1.89 -5.13
CA VAL A 120 8.29 2.83 -6.06
C VAL A 120 7.36 3.77 -5.30
N ILE A 121 6.97 4.88 -5.94
CA ILE A 121 5.75 5.61 -5.56
C ILE A 121 4.66 5.26 -6.56
N ILE A 122 3.52 4.87 -6.04
CA ILE A 122 2.30 4.69 -6.83
C ILE A 122 1.34 5.85 -6.60
N GLN A 123 0.54 6.14 -7.63
CA GLN A 123 -0.66 6.95 -7.54
C GLN A 123 -1.86 6.01 -7.65
N GLN A 124 -2.79 6.11 -6.70
CA GLN A 124 -4.05 5.38 -6.77
C GLN A 124 -5.23 6.35 -6.81
N ARG A 125 -6.15 6.12 -7.73
CA ARG A 125 -7.41 6.86 -7.88
C ARG A 125 -8.58 5.91 -7.65
N TYR A 126 -9.46 6.27 -6.72
CA TYR A 126 -10.69 5.51 -6.47
C TYR A 126 -11.71 5.76 -7.57
N LYS A 127 -12.62 4.80 -7.77
CA LYS A 127 -13.82 5.03 -8.57
C LYS A 127 -14.66 6.15 -7.93
N LYS A 128 -15.12 7.10 -8.75
CA LYS A 128 -15.96 8.20 -8.28
C LYS A 128 -17.32 7.66 -7.81
N LYS A 129 -17.63 7.85 -6.52
CA LYS A 129 -18.97 7.54 -5.99
C LYS A 129 -19.93 8.69 -6.30
N CYS A 130 -21.20 8.35 -6.59
CA CYS A 130 -22.24 9.34 -6.87
C CYS A 130 -22.34 10.38 -5.74
N GLY A 131 -22.45 11.66 -6.09
CA GLY A 131 -22.55 12.75 -5.11
C GLY A 131 -21.27 13.11 -4.34
N SER A 132 -20.13 12.46 -4.61
CA SER A 132 -18.86 12.75 -3.93
C SER A 132 -17.70 13.04 -4.90
N PRO A 133 -16.71 13.87 -4.51
CA PRO A 133 -15.48 14.02 -5.28
C PRO A 133 -14.74 12.69 -5.39
N GLN A 134 -14.14 12.45 -6.56
CA GLN A 134 -13.23 11.32 -6.72
C GLN A 134 -12.03 11.49 -5.77
N LYS A 135 -11.62 10.42 -5.10
CA LYS A 135 -10.50 10.43 -4.16
C LYS A 135 -9.25 9.84 -4.80
N TYR A 136 -8.09 10.29 -4.35
CA TYR A 136 -6.80 9.73 -4.75
C TYR A 136 -5.77 9.87 -3.63
N PHE A 137 -4.69 9.11 -3.73
CA PHE A 137 -3.50 9.28 -2.88
C PHE A 137 -2.25 8.87 -3.65
N TYR A 138 -1.10 9.22 -3.06
CA TYR A 138 0.19 8.67 -3.41
C TYR A 138 0.73 7.86 -2.23
N ALA A 139 1.41 6.75 -2.50
CA ALA A 139 2.09 5.96 -1.48
C ALA A 139 3.42 5.45 -2.02
N LEU A 140 4.45 5.47 -1.17
CA LEU A 140 5.61 4.63 -1.37
C LEU A 140 5.17 3.18 -1.15
N ALA A 141 5.59 2.29 -2.04
CA ALA A 141 5.38 0.86 -1.96
C ALA A 141 6.76 0.18 -1.95
N THR A 142 6.98 -0.74 -1.00
CA THR A 142 8.21 -1.55 -0.96
C THR A 142 7.88 -3.04 -0.91
N LYS A 143 8.71 -3.87 -1.54
CA LYS A 143 8.68 -5.34 -1.42
C LYS A 143 9.95 -5.81 -0.73
N VAL A 144 9.83 -6.47 0.42
CA VAL A 144 10.95 -6.97 1.21
C VAL A 144 10.79 -8.46 1.44
N GLN A 145 11.77 -9.24 0.98
CA GLN A 145 11.89 -10.64 1.33
C GLN A 145 12.59 -10.75 2.69
N ILE A 146 11.87 -11.23 3.70
CA ILE A 146 12.37 -11.40 5.07
C ILE A 146 13.09 -12.75 5.22
N SER A 147 12.56 -13.78 4.56
CA SER A 147 13.15 -15.12 4.48
C SER A 147 12.73 -15.79 3.17
N GLU A 148 13.21 -17.01 2.90
CA GLU A 148 12.74 -17.82 1.77
C GLU A 148 11.22 -18.01 1.76
N ASN A 149 10.59 -18.07 2.95
CA ASN A 149 9.17 -18.33 3.12
C ASN A 149 8.39 -17.11 3.61
N THR A 150 8.99 -15.92 3.65
CA THR A 150 8.34 -14.73 4.23
C THR A 150 8.63 -13.48 3.42
N THR A 151 7.56 -12.80 3.00
CA THR A 151 7.62 -11.57 2.21
C THR A 151 6.67 -10.54 2.79
N ILE A 152 7.13 -9.29 2.84
CA ILE A 152 6.33 -8.14 3.25
C ILE A 152 6.23 -7.18 2.06
N ILE A 153 5.01 -6.71 1.79
CA ILE A 153 4.77 -5.60 0.87
C ILE A 153 4.15 -4.47 1.68
N ALA A 154 4.84 -3.33 1.79
CA ALA A 154 4.40 -2.21 2.63
C ALA A 154 4.07 -0.98 1.81
N TYR A 155 3.07 -0.23 2.25
CA TYR A 155 2.58 1.01 1.64
C TYR A 155 2.45 2.13 2.67
N VAL A 156 3.02 3.30 2.36
CA VAL A 156 2.93 4.49 3.20
C VAL A 156 2.87 5.74 2.33
N SER A 157 1.87 6.60 2.53
CA SER A 157 1.87 7.94 1.95
C SER A 157 2.93 8.81 2.60
N ALA A 158 3.41 9.84 1.91
CA ALA A 158 4.35 10.83 2.45
C ALA A 158 3.94 12.27 2.06
N ASP A 159 4.69 13.27 2.50
CA ASP A 159 4.46 14.69 2.18
C ASP A 159 4.87 15.01 0.73
N ILE A 160 4.02 14.58 -0.21
CA ILE A 160 4.24 14.70 -1.65
C ILE A 160 3.58 15.99 -2.16
N ASN A 161 4.37 16.90 -2.74
CA ASN A 161 3.83 18.02 -3.49
C ASN A 161 3.40 17.56 -4.89
N ASP A 162 2.09 17.48 -5.11
CA ASP A 162 1.49 17.15 -6.40
C ASP A 162 0.81 18.37 -7.03
N HIS A 163 1.12 19.58 -6.55
CA HIS A 163 0.55 20.85 -7.03
C HIS A 163 -0.98 20.90 -6.92
N ASN A 164 -1.60 20.10 -6.05
CA ASN A 164 -3.01 20.24 -5.69
C ASN A 164 -3.19 21.52 -4.85
N PRO A 165 -4.26 22.32 -5.07
CA PRO A 165 -4.44 23.60 -4.39
C PRO A 165 -4.83 23.48 -2.90
N SER A 166 -5.13 22.27 -2.42
CA SER A 166 -5.48 22.00 -1.03
C SER A 166 -4.38 22.47 -0.07
N GLN A 167 -4.78 23.19 0.97
CA GLN A 167 -3.88 23.65 2.04
C GLN A 167 -3.83 22.69 3.24
N LYS A 168 -4.44 21.49 3.11
CA LYS A 168 -4.43 20.48 4.18
C LYS A 168 -2.99 20.00 4.40
N LYS A 169 -2.48 20.21 5.61
CA LYS A 169 -1.18 19.68 6.02
C LYS A 169 -1.22 18.16 6.06
N TYR A 170 -0.17 17.54 5.54
CA TYR A 170 0.05 16.12 5.65
C TYR A 170 0.59 15.79 7.05
N GLU A 171 0.05 14.74 7.67
CA GLU A 171 0.55 14.18 8.92
C GLU A 171 0.25 12.67 8.98
N ASN A 172 1.30 11.88 9.18
CA ASN A 172 1.24 10.45 9.45
C ASN A 172 1.34 10.19 10.95
N THR A 173 0.34 9.51 11.47
CA THR A 173 0.23 9.23 12.90
C THR A 173 0.99 7.97 13.32
N ILE A 174 1.36 7.09 12.38
CA ILE A 174 2.03 5.81 12.63
C ILE A 174 3.52 5.87 12.26
N VAL A 175 3.84 6.18 10.99
CA VAL A 175 5.21 6.19 10.46
C VAL A 175 5.76 7.62 10.50
N LYS A 176 6.64 7.92 11.45
CA LYS A 176 7.11 9.28 11.71
C LYS A 176 8.03 9.81 10.61
N LYS A 177 8.92 9.00 10.02
CA LYS A 177 9.75 9.44 8.88
C LYS A 177 8.94 9.88 7.65
N ALA A 178 7.69 9.43 7.52
CA ALA A 178 6.82 9.87 6.42
C ALA A 178 6.50 11.36 6.48
N ASN A 179 6.52 11.97 7.67
CA ASN A 179 6.32 13.41 7.87
C ASN A 179 7.52 14.26 7.42
N SER A 180 8.72 13.68 7.40
CA SER A 180 9.95 14.36 6.97
C SER A 180 10.27 14.15 5.49
N PHE A 181 9.78 13.07 4.90
CA PHE A 181 10.01 12.76 3.50
C PHE A 181 9.19 13.67 2.60
N LYS A 182 9.88 14.43 1.73
CA LYS A 182 9.26 15.38 0.80
C LYS A 182 9.75 15.14 -0.60
N THR A 183 8.83 15.08 -1.54
CA THR A 183 9.16 15.03 -2.97
C THR A 183 8.09 15.72 -3.80
N ASP A 184 8.48 16.14 -5.00
CA ASP A 184 7.59 16.76 -5.97
C ASP A 184 7.19 15.74 -7.06
N ILE A 185 5.91 15.71 -7.40
CA ILE A 185 5.38 14.89 -8.49
C ILE A 185 4.61 15.78 -9.45
N ASN A 186 5.01 15.74 -10.72
CA ASN A 186 4.27 16.38 -11.80
C ASN A 186 2.96 15.63 -12.06
N SER A 187 1.90 16.05 -11.38
CA SER A 187 0.58 15.42 -11.44
C SER A 187 -0.26 15.89 -12.63
N GLU A 188 -1.37 15.21 -12.86
CA GLU A 188 -2.30 15.52 -13.93
C GLU A 188 -3.07 16.83 -13.70
N LYS A 189 -3.56 17.41 -14.81
CA LYS A 189 -4.24 18.71 -14.81
C LYS A 189 -5.48 18.77 -13.91
N ASP A 190 -6.18 17.66 -13.74
CA ASP A 190 -7.35 17.55 -12.86
C ASP A 190 -6.97 17.61 -11.37
N ILE A 191 -5.89 16.95 -10.97
CA ILE A 191 -5.30 17.05 -9.62
C ILE A 191 -4.86 18.48 -9.33
N ARG A 192 -4.11 19.11 -10.24
CA ARG A 192 -3.65 20.50 -10.10
C ARG A 192 -4.77 21.52 -10.05
N LYS A 193 -5.93 21.19 -10.63
CA LYS A 193 -7.16 21.99 -10.56
C LYS A 193 -8.01 21.70 -9.32
N GLY A 194 -7.58 20.79 -8.44
CA GLY A 194 -8.33 20.41 -7.23
C GLY A 194 -9.62 19.65 -7.51
N LYS A 195 -9.77 19.01 -8.70
CA LYS A 195 -10.98 18.26 -9.04
C LYS A 195 -11.14 16.97 -8.25
N LEU A 196 -10.04 16.43 -7.76
CA LEU A 196 -10.00 15.22 -6.94
C LEU A 196 -9.61 15.58 -5.49
N LYS A 197 -10.17 14.84 -4.53
CA LYS A 197 -9.85 14.97 -3.11
C LYS A 197 -8.64 14.10 -2.76
N LYS A 198 -7.56 14.73 -2.30
CA LYS A 198 -6.36 14.03 -1.81
C LYS A 198 -6.65 13.38 -0.46
N THR A 199 -6.15 12.16 -0.29
CA THR A 199 -6.22 11.33 0.92
C THR A 199 -4.86 10.68 1.16
N PHE A 200 -4.68 9.94 2.24
CA PHE A 200 -3.39 9.30 2.53
C PHE A 200 -3.52 7.99 3.30
N VAL A 201 -2.50 7.16 3.15
CA VAL A 201 -2.30 5.88 3.84
C VAL A 201 -1.30 6.12 4.97
N ASN A 202 -1.73 5.94 6.22
CA ASN A 202 -0.82 6.02 7.37
C ASN A 202 0.14 4.83 7.33
N LEU A 203 -0.41 3.63 7.18
CA LEU A 203 0.31 2.38 7.02
C LEU A 203 -0.63 1.35 6.40
N ALA A 204 -0.20 0.68 5.35
CA ALA A 204 -0.87 -0.53 4.88
C ALA A 204 0.16 -1.55 4.40
N GLY A 205 -0.21 -2.82 4.31
CA GLY A 205 0.69 -3.82 3.76
C GLY A 205 0.26 -5.25 3.97
N TYR A 206 0.92 -6.13 3.24
CA TYR A 206 0.75 -7.57 3.28
C TYR A 206 1.95 -8.21 3.95
N TYR A 207 1.66 -9.24 4.75
CA TYR A 207 2.63 -10.20 5.24
C TYR A 207 2.21 -11.56 4.74
N LEU A 208 3.10 -12.18 3.98
CA LEU A 208 2.89 -13.44 3.28
C LEU A 208 3.87 -14.47 3.82
N GLN A 209 3.35 -15.50 4.48
CA GLN A 209 4.16 -16.58 5.00
C GLN A 209 3.76 -17.91 4.36
N LYS A 210 4.72 -18.57 3.72
CA LYS A 210 4.55 -19.92 3.19
C LYS A 210 4.75 -20.93 4.33
N TYR A 211 3.77 -21.81 4.54
CA TYR A 211 3.87 -22.91 5.49
C TYR A 211 3.19 -24.16 4.92
N ASN A 212 3.92 -25.27 4.81
CA ASN A 212 3.44 -26.51 4.18
C ASN A 212 2.82 -26.23 2.78
N ASN A 213 1.53 -26.55 2.61
CA ASN A 213 0.78 -26.39 1.36
C ASN A 213 -0.12 -25.15 1.37
N ILE A 214 0.06 -24.23 2.32
CA ILE A 214 -0.72 -23.01 2.45
C ILE A 214 0.17 -21.76 2.44
N ILE A 215 -0.44 -20.63 2.11
CA ILE A 215 0.15 -19.30 2.25
C ILE A 215 -0.75 -18.51 3.20
N ASP A 216 -0.23 -18.20 4.38
CA ASP A 216 -0.88 -17.32 5.33
C ASP A 216 -0.69 -15.88 4.90
N CYS A 217 -1.81 -15.18 4.67
CA CYS A 217 -1.82 -13.78 4.27
C CYS A 217 -2.45 -12.95 5.38
N THR A 218 -1.67 -12.02 5.93
CA THR A 218 -2.19 -10.96 6.80
C THR A 218 -2.06 -9.62 6.09
N PHE A 219 -3.18 -8.93 5.90
CA PHE A 219 -3.22 -7.56 5.44
C PHE A 219 -3.54 -6.62 6.60
N ILE A 220 -2.76 -5.56 6.73
CA ILE A 220 -2.99 -4.47 7.69
C ILE A 220 -3.27 -3.20 6.91
N SER A 221 -4.21 -2.39 7.39
CA SER A 221 -4.43 -1.07 6.83
C SER A 221 -4.91 -0.03 7.83
N SER A 222 -4.33 1.15 7.72
CA SER A 222 -4.76 2.39 8.36
C SER A 222 -4.71 3.51 7.32
N VAL A 223 -5.88 4.07 7.01
CA VAL A 223 -6.06 5.12 6.01
C VAL A 223 -6.78 6.31 6.63
N SER A 224 -6.48 7.51 6.14
CA SER A 224 -7.19 8.71 6.53
C SER A 224 -8.32 9.01 5.54
N ASP A 225 -9.47 9.42 6.09
CA ASP A 225 -10.60 9.93 5.31
C ASP A 225 -11.20 8.96 4.26
N ILE A 226 -10.87 7.67 4.34
CA ILE A 226 -11.39 6.57 3.52
C ILE A 226 -11.68 5.37 4.43
N GLN A 227 -12.71 4.59 4.12
CA GLN A 227 -12.83 3.22 4.61
C GLN A 227 -12.37 2.31 3.48
N ILE A 228 -11.44 1.40 3.77
CA ILE A 228 -11.17 0.27 2.86
C ILE A 228 -12.34 -0.69 3.07
N LEU A 229 -13.45 -0.40 2.40
CA LEU A 229 -14.59 -1.31 2.34
C LEU A 229 -14.11 -2.53 1.55
N ILE A 230 -13.84 -3.62 2.26
CA ILE A 230 -13.81 -4.96 1.69
C ILE A 230 -15.27 -5.25 1.33
N THR A 231 -15.61 -5.09 0.04
CA THR A 231 -16.89 -5.50 -0.54
C THR A 231 -16.80 -6.91 -1.09
#